data_AF-C0GJY3-F1
#
_entry.id   AF-C0GJY3-F1
#
_cell.length_a   1.000
_cell.length_b   1.000
_cell.length_c   1.000
_cell.angle_alpha   90.00
_cell.angle_beta   90.00
_cell.angle_gamma   90.00
#
_symmetry.space_group_name_H-M   'P 1'
#
loop_
_entity.id
_entity.type
_entity.pdbx_description
1 polymer ?
#
loop_
_entity_poly.entity_id
_entity_poly.type
_entity_poly.pdbx_seq_one_letter_code
_entity_poly.pdbx_strand_id
1 'polypeptide(L)' 'MLANELTEYSAQSPVCLKSVPDILELERAKLHFIVTEYGVDSPQALRQSRVVDNLILMQMKKRYKYVR' A
#
# COMPACT_ATOMS: atom_id res chain seq x y z
N MET A 1 -30.15 -19.81 26.02
CA MET A 1 -29.92 -18.79 27.09
C MET A 1 -28.51 -19.02 27.60
N LEU A 2 -27.52 -18.14 27.55
CA LEU A 2 -27.38 -16.68 27.38
C LEU A 2 -26.04 -16.48 26.63
N ALA A 3 -25.99 -15.75 25.51
CA ALA A 3 -25.84 -14.30 25.38
C ALA A 3 -24.42 -13.79 25.71
N ASN A 4 -23.83 -13.13 24.69
CA ASN A 4 -22.80 -12.08 24.69
C ASN A 4 -21.47 -12.37 25.44
N GLU A 5 -20.29 -11.98 24.97
CA GLU A 5 -19.87 -10.61 24.68
C GLU A 5 -18.58 -10.66 23.81
N LEU A 6 -18.69 -10.43 22.51
CA LEU A 6 -17.56 -10.02 21.66
C LEU A 6 -17.48 -8.50 21.73
N THR A 7 -17.13 -7.99 22.91
CA THR A 7 -16.87 -6.57 23.14
C THR A 7 -15.40 -6.25 22.87
N GLU A 8 -15.22 -5.33 21.93
CA GLU A 8 -14.31 -4.18 22.09
C GLU A 8 -12.81 -4.46 22.15
N TYR A 9 -12.24 -4.78 20.99
CA TYR A 9 -10.89 -4.28 20.70
C TYR A 9 -10.98 -2.81 20.26
N SER A 10 -11.11 -1.95 21.27
CA SER A 10 -10.41 -0.68 21.44
C SER A 10 -10.09 0.10 20.14
N ALA A 11 -10.88 1.14 19.89
CA ALA A 11 -10.43 2.27 19.10
C ALA A 11 -9.38 3.06 19.90
N GLN A 12 -8.08 2.92 19.60
CA GLN A 12 -7.07 4.00 19.71
C GLN A 12 -5.66 3.51 19.37
N SER A 13 -5.30 3.65 18.10
CA SER A 13 -4.01 4.24 17.73
C SER A 13 -4.16 4.81 16.34
N PRO A 14 -3.63 6.02 16.08
CA PRO A 14 -3.62 6.50 14.72
C PRO A 14 -2.80 5.48 13.93
N VAL A 15 -3.38 4.86 12.90
CA VAL A 15 -2.60 4.14 11.89
C VAL A 15 -1.88 5.19 11.04
N CYS A 16 -1.09 6.03 11.70
CA CYS A 16 -0.13 6.91 11.09
C CYS A 16 1.24 6.31 11.40
N LEU A 17 1.99 6.03 10.32
CA LEU A 17 3.44 5.85 10.32
C LEU A 17 3.96 4.49 10.83
N LYS A 18 4.10 3.50 9.91
CA LYS A 18 5.23 2.53 9.93
C LYS A 18 5.41 1.67 8.65
N SER A 19 4.41 1.46 7.80
CA SER A 19 4.45 0.40 6.76
C SER A 19 4.46 0.89 5.30
N VAL A 20 4.98 2.09 5.01
CA VAL A 20 5.12 2.54 3.61
C VAL A 20 5.99 1.57 2.75
N PRO A 21 7.02 0.86 3.25
CA PRO A 21 7.68 -0.19 2.47
C PRO A 21 6.73 -1.37 2.16
N ASP A 22 5.90 -1.80 3.11
CA ASP A 22 5.00 -2.95 2.94
C ASP A 22 3.92 -2.68 1.89
N ILE A 23 3.41 -1.44 1.82
CA ILE A 23 2.45 -1.04 0.79
C ILE A 23 3.10 -1.03 -0.59
N LEU A 24 4.35 -0.56 -0.70
CA LEU A 24 5.04 -0.53 -1.99
C LEU A 24 5.31 -1.95 -2.52
N GLU A 25 5.75 -2.86 -1.66
CA GLU A 25 5.96 -4.27 -2.02
C GLU A 25 4.65 -4.95 -2.45
N LEU A 26 3.55 -4.69 -1.74
CA LEU A 26 2.23 -5.18 -2.12
C LEU A 26 1.79 -4.67 -3.50
N GLU A 27 1.92 -3.36 -3.76
CA GLU A 27 1.51 -2.78 -5.04
C GLU A 27 2.42 -3.23 -6.20
N ARG A 28 3.69 -3.54 -5.93
CA ARG A 28 4.61 -4.18 -6.89
C ARG A 28 4.20 -5.61 -7.22
N ALA A 29 3.84 -6.41 -6.21
CA ALA A 29 3.34 -7.77 -6.42
C ALA A 29 2.05 -7.77 -7.27
N LYS A 30 1.13 -6.82 -7.00
CA LYS A 30 -0.07 -6.61 -7.81
C LYS A 30 0.27 -6.24 -9.26
N LEU A 31 1.23 -5.33 -9.46
CA LEU A 31 1.67 -4.97 -10.80
C LEU A 31 2.24 -6.17 -11.55
N HIS A 32 3.08 -6.98 -10.89
CA HIS A 32 3.65 -8.19 -11.49
C HIS A 32 2.55 -9.18 -11.92
N PHE A 33 1.56 -9.41 -11.06
CA PHE A 33 0.40 -10.25 -11.39
C PHE A 33 -0.36 -9.70 -12.61
N ILE A 34 -0.67 -8.40 -12.62
CA ILE A 34 -1.40 -7.76 -13.73
C ILE A 34 -0.61 -7.83 -15.04
N VAL A 35 0.70 -7.60 -15.01
CA VAL A 35 1.55 -7.71 -16.21
C VAL A 35 1.59 -9.16 -16.71
N THR A 36 1.64 -10.13 -15.80
CA THR A 36 1.63 -11.56 -16.16
C THR A 36 0.31 -11.97 -16.81
N GLU A 37 -0.82 -11.50 -16.28
CA GLU A 37 -2.16 -11.87 -16.75
C GLU A 37 -2.60 -11.11 -18.01
N TYR A 38 -2.33 -9.81 -18.07
CA TYR A 38 -2.91 -8.91 -19.09
C TYR A 38 -1.87 -8.33 -20.05
N GLY A 39 -0.58 -8.52 -19.79
CA GLY A 39 0.51 -7.92 -20.56
C GLY A 39 0.89 -6.52 -20.08
N VAL A 40 2.13 -6.12 -20.42
CA VAL A 40 2.76 -4.87 -19.96
C VAL A 40 2.06 -3.62 -20.49
N ASP A 41 1.53 -3.68 -21.71
CA ASP A 41 0.85 -2.55 -22.36
C ASP A 41 -0.65 -2.45 -22.01
N SER A 42 -1.15 -3.35 -21.14
CA SER A 42 -2.55 -3.32 -20.74
C SER A 42 -2.89 -2.03 -20.00
N PRO A 43 -4.09 -1.44 -20.20
CA PRO A 43 -4.52 -0.26 -19.46
C PRO A 43 -4.46 -0.46 -17.93
N GLN A 44 -4.66 -1.69 -17.45
CA GLN A 44 -4.54 -2.07 -16.05
C GLN A 44 -3.08 -1.97 -15.57
N ALA A 45 -2.13 -2.55 -16.30
CA ALA A 45 -0.70 -2.50 -15.95
C ALA A 45 -0.19 -1.06 -15.93
N LEU A 46 -0.58 -0.24 -16.92
CA LEU A 46 -0.19 1.17 -16.97
C LEU A 46 -0.74 1.99 -15.79
N ARG A 47 -2.01 1.77 -15.41
CA ARG A 47 -2.59 2.42 -14.22
C ARG A 47 -1.87 1.99 -12.95
N GLN A 48 -1.62 0.70 -12.80
CA GLN A 48 -0.96 0.15 -11.61
C GLN A 48 0.50 0.60 -11.52
N SER A 49 1.22 0.71 -12.64
CA SER A 49 2.59 1.25 -12.68
C SER A 49 2.63 2.68 -12.12
N ARG A 50 1.68 3.54 -12.52
CA ARG A 50 1.59 4.92 -12.01
C ARG A 50 1.37 4.97 -10.50
N VAL A 51 0.61 4.03 -9.93
CA VAL A 51 0.42 3.93 -8.47
C VAL A 51 1.73 3.60 -7.78
N VAL A 52 2.47 2.61 -8.29
CA VAL A 52 3.78 2.22 -7.76
C VAL A 52 4.78 3.38 -7.86
N ASP A 53 4.85 4.09 -9.00
CA ASP A 53 5.73 5.24 -9.20
C ASP A 53 5.44 6.38 -8.22
N ASN A 54 4.16 6.69 -8.00
CA ASN A 54 3.75 7.71 -7.03
C ASN A 54 4.13 7.33 -5.60
N LEU A 55 4.00 6.06 -5.22
CA LEU A 55 4.43 5.57 -3.91
C LEU A 55 5.95 5.70 -3.74
N ILE A 56 6.74 5.36 -4.75
CA ILE A 56 8.20 5.53 -4.76
C ILE A 56 8.56 7.01 -4.58
N LEU A 57 7.92 7.91 -5.33
CA LEU A 57 8.16 9.35 -5.21
C LEU A 57 7.82 9.89 -3.83
N MET A 58 6.72 9.44 -3.22
CA MET A 58 6.37 9.82 -1.84
C MET A 58 7.41 9.33 -0.83
N GLN A 59 7.93 8.11 -1.02
CA GLN A 59 8.99 7.56 -0.18
C GLN A 59 10.27 8.37 -0.29
N MET A 60 10.71 8.66 -1.52
CA MET A 60 11.89 9.49 -1.76
C MET A 60 11.72 10.87 -1.12
N LYS A 61 10.59 11.55 -1.34
CA LYS A 61 10.31 12.87 -0.73
C LYS A 61 10.33 12.82 0.80
N LYS A 62 9.79 11.75 1.41
CA LYS A 62 9.91 11.55 2.87
C LYS A 62 11.36 11.44 3.29
N ARG A 63 12.18 10.63 2.60
CA ARG A 63 13.61 10.49 2.90
C ARG A 63 14.35 11.82 2.80
N TYR A 64 14.08 12.65 1.79
CA TYR A 64 14.71 13.98 1.69
C TYR A 64 14.22 14.98 2.73
N LYS A 65 13.00 14.83 3.27
CA LYS A 65 12.45 15.74 4.29
C LYS A 65 13.09 15.59 5.68
N TYR A 66 13.74 14.45 5.96
CA TYR A 66 14.41 14.18 7.24
C TYR A 66 15.95 14.33 7.20
N VAL A 67 16.51 14.90 6.12
CA VAL A 67 17.97 15.10 5.94
C VAL A 67 18.31 16.60 6.02
N ARG A 68 17.65 17.36 6.90
CA ARG A 68 17.95 18.79 7.10
C ARG A 68 18.05 19.12 8.58
#